data_AF-A0A183G731-F1
#
_entry.id   AF-A0A183G731-F1
#
_cell.length_a   1.000
_cell.length_b   1.000
_cell.length_c   1.000
_cell.angle_alpha   90.00
_cell.angle_beta   90.00
_cell.angle_gamma   90.00
#
_symmetry.space_group_name_H-M   'P 1'
#
loop_
_entity.id
_entity.type
_entity.pdbx_description
1 polymer ?
#
loop_
_entity_poly.entity_id
_entity_poly.type
_entity_poly.pdbx_seq_one_letter_code
_entity_poly.pdbx_strand_id
1 'polypeptide(L)'
;MAKATHALKYLEWAVETHDASGDVTLHNLLILLYARYRPKRLHEYLIKCGFDKMAVPYELDFALRTCEQHKLDKSTVFLYCVSEMFSDAVDLSFKAFGEDGVTIAKECAHMMDPDEEDVIMGLEPKFSVEYRRRIWLKIASFVIGKGENAAECIGLLKESGDVISIQDILPFFPEFTEIKDFKDPFCECLKEHSVKIQELQQAMKDATLIAQEIREKTQRLRNRYPVLCVQLPVSSFTADQNGISSSVTVVKAGDELRAHLKELADTEKRLYSQLQAADRVPTAADRFADERKLRFEKISCEINEIIGSQCPLCGIHAIELIDKPFFTEEQYEADHESWEI
;
A
#
# COMPACT_ATOMS: atom_id res chain seq x y z
N MET A 1 -32.13 40.48 26.54
CA MET A 1 -30.77 40.89 26.09
C MET A 1 -29.78 40.97 27.26
N ALA A 2 -29.97 41.84 28.27
CA ALA A 2 -28.97 42.04 29.34
C ALA A 2 -28.69 40.81 30.24
N LYS A 3 -29.67 39.94 30.51
CA LYS A 3 -29.43 38.72 31.32
C LYS A 3 -28.55 37.69 30.58
N ALA A 4 -28.69 37.59 29.26
CA ALA A 4 -27.93 36.66 28.44
C ALA A 4 -26.45 37.06 28.31
N THR A 5 -26.13 38.35 28.34
CA THR A 5 -24.72 38.81 28.27
C THR A 5 -23.94 38.50 29.54
N HIS A 6 -24.58 38.50 30.71
CA HIS A 6 -23.92 38.10 31.96
C HIS A 6 -23.69 36.59 32.00
N ALA A 7 -24.66 35.80 31.52
CA ALA A 7 -24.51 34.35 31.38
C ALA A 7 -23.38 33.98 30.40
N LEU A 8 -23.28 34.66 29.24
CA LEU A 8 -22.18 34.44 28.30
C LEU A 8 -20.80 34.76 28.91
N LYS A 9 -20.67 35.91 29.60
CA LYS A 9 -19.41 36.26 30.28
C LYS A 9 -19.02 35.26 31.37
N TYR A 10 -20.01 34.76 32.11
CA TYR A 10 -19.78 33.74 33.12
C TYR A 10 -19.32 32.42 32.49
N LEU A 11 -19.92 32.01 31.38
CA LEU A 11 -19.52 30.80 30.65
C LEU A 11 -18.16 30.96 29.97
N GLU A 12 -17.86 32.14 29.39
CA GLU A 12 -16.52 32.48 28.87
C GLU A 12 -15.46 32.36 29.99
N TRP A 13 -15.73 32.94 31.16
CA TRP A 13 -14.87 32.81 32.33
C TRP A 13 -14.75 31.35 32.83
N ALA A 14 -15.84 30.60 32.84
CA ALA A 14 -15.84 29.20 33.26
C ALA A 14 -15.00 28.32 32.33
N VAL A 15 -15.07 28.57 31.02
CA VAL A 15 -14.23 27.87 30.02
C VAL A 15 -12.76 28.23 30.16
N GLU A 16 -12.43 29.50 30.48
CA GLU A 16 -11.04 29.94 30.68
C GLU A 16 -10.43 29.46 32.01
N THR A 17 -11.25 29.27 33.04
CA THR A 17 -10.79 28.91 34.40
C THR A 17 -10.83 27.39 34.58
N HIS A 18 -9.90 26.68 33.92
CA HIS A 18 -9.44 25.27 33.97
C HIS A 18 -10.26 24.10 34.60
N ASP A 19 -11.25 24.30 35.47
CA ASP A 19 -12.04 23.22 36.08
C ASP A 19 -13.17 22.70 35.17
N ALA A 20 -13.55 23.45 34.13
CA ALA A 20 -14.64 23.13 33.20
C ALA A 20 -14.18 22.87 31.75
N SER A 21 -12.88 22.86 31.47
CA SER A 21 -12.33 22.69 30.11
C SER A 21 -12.67 21.34 29.46
N GLY A 22 -13.13 20.37 30.24
CA GLY A 22 -13.57 19.05 29.77
C GLY A 22 -15.08 18.81 29.85
N ASP A 23 -15.87 19.78 30.32
CA ASP A 23 -17.31 19.59 30.45
C ASP A 23 -18.03 19.93 29.14
N VAL A 24 -18.26 18.90 28.35
CA VAL A 24 -18.97 18.92 27.07
C VAL A 24 -20.31 19.68 27.17
N THR A 25 -21.01 19.59 28.30
CA THR A 25 -22.32 20.22 28.45
C THR A 25 -22.23 21.75 28.53
N LEU A 26 -21.18 22.29 29.14
CA LEU A 26 -20.93 23.72 29.22
C LEU A 26 -20.57 24.30 27.85
N HIS A 27 -19.74 23.57 27.08
CA HIS A 27 -19.39 23.96 25.71
C HIS A 27 -20.63 23.91 24.79
N ASN A 28 -21.46 22.88 24.90
CA ASN A 28 -22.73 22.79 24.16
C ASN A 28 -23.68 23.93 24.53
N LEU A 29 -23.82 24.26 25.81
CA LEU A 29 -24.63 25.39 26.27
C LEU A 29 -24.09 26.73 25.74
N LEU A 30 -22.77 26.90 25.73
CA LEU A 30 -22.10 28.08 25.20
C LEU A 30 -22.37 28.24 23.69
N ILE A 31 -22.26 27.15 22.91
CA ILE A 31 -22.60 27.14 21.48
C ILE A 31 -24.06 27.53 21.25
N LEU A 32 -25.00 26.97 22.02
CA LEU A 32 -26.42 27.32 21.93
C LEU A 32 -26.68 28.81 22.18
N LEU A 33 -26.03 29.36 23.21
CA LEU A 33 -26.18 30.78 23.54
C LEU A 33 -25.51 31.68 22.50
N TYR A 34 -24.35 31.30 21.97
CA TYR A 34 -23.70 32.04 20.89
C TYR A 34 -24.51 32.00 19.60
N ALA A 35 -25.07 30.85 19.22
CA ALA A 35 -25.90 30.72 18.03
C ALA A 35 -27.14 31.63 18.09
N ARG A 36 -27.76 31.75 19.28
CA ARG A 36 -28.94 32.57 19.48
C ARG A 36 -28.68 34.07 19.57
N TYR A 37 -27.56 34.48 20.17
CA TYR A 37 -27.33 35.89 20.53
C TYR A 37 -26.15 36.57 19.82
N ARG A 38 -25.10 35.82 19.43
CA ARG A 38 -23.84 36.36 18.88
C ARG A 38 -23.18 35.39 17.87
N PRO A 39 -23.71 35.26 16.64
CA PRO A 39 -23.19 34.31 15.66
C PRO A 39 -21.76 34.60 15.18
N LYS A 40 -21.33 35.86 15.16
CA LYS A 40 -19.94 36.22 14.79
C LYS A 40 -18.91 35.65 15.78
N ARG A 41 -19.20 35.75 17.08
CA ARG A 41 -18.34 35.20 18.14
C ARG A 41 -18.36 33.67 18.16
N LEU A 42 -19.45 33.04 17.73
CA LEU A 42 -19.52 31.59 17.60
C LEU A 42 -18.41 31.08 16.67
N HIS A 43 -18.26 31.68 15.50
CA HIS A 43 -17.25 31.24 14.53
C HIS A 43 -15.83 31.41 15.07
N GLU A 44 -15.52 32.55 15.69
CA GLU A 44 -14.23 32.78 16.37
C GLU A 44 -13.96 31.74 17.47
N TYR A 45 -15.00 31.38 18.22
CA TYR A 45 -14.91 30.37 19.27
C TYR A 45 -14.62 28.98 18.70
N LEU A 46 -15.31 28.58 17.62
CA LEU A 46 -15.10 27.30 16.95
C LEU A 46 -13.67 27.18 16.39
N ILE A 47 -13.13 28.25 15.80
CA ILE A 47 -11.74 28.29 15.32
C ILE A 47 -10.75 28.09 16.48
N LYS A 48 -11.00 28.71 17.64
CA LYS A 48 -10.16 28.55 18.83
C LYS A 48 -10.16 27.13 19.40
N CYS A 49 -11.27 26.41 19.28
CA CYS A 49 -11.38 25.03 19.75
C CYS A 49 -10.59 24.03 18.88
N GLY A 50 -10.13 24.44 17.70
CA GLY A 50 -9.31 23.60 16.81
C GLY A 50 -10.14 22.82 15.78
N PHE A 51 -9.40 22.09 14.93
CA PHE A 51 -9.94 21.36 13.78
C PHE A 51 -10.14 19.86 14.03
N ASP A 52 -9.46 19.30 15.04
CA ASP A 52 -9.47 17.88 15.29
C ASP A 52 -10.74 17.40 15.99
N LYS A 53 -11.45 16.47 15.35
CA LYS A 53 -12.67 15.83 15.87
C LYS A 53 -12.53 15.28 17.29
N MET A 54 -11.33 14.82 17.67
CA MET A 54 -11.06 14.23 18.99
C MET A 54 -10.57 15.25 20.03
N ALA A 55 -10.08 16.41 19.60
CA ALA A 55 -9.59 17.47 20.48
C ALA A 55 -10.68 18.48 20.86
N VAL A 56 -11.78 18.47 20.12
CA VAL A 56 -12.89 19.41 20.28
C VAL A 56 -13.65 19.13 21.59
N PRO A 57 -13.87 20.15 22.45
CA PRO A 57 -14.49 19.97 23.76
C PRO A 57 -16.04 19.98 23.75
N TYR A 58 -16.67 19.92 22.56
CA TYR A 58 -18.12 19.97 22.38
C TYR A 58 -18.63 18.79 21.53
N GLU A 59 -19.93 18.50 21.63
CA GLU A 59 -20.57 17.52 20.76
C GLU A 59 -20.83 18.11 19.37
N LEU A 60 -20.18 17.54 18.37
CA LEU A 60 -20.26 17.99 16.98
C LEU A 60 -21.70 17.92 16.42
N ASP A 61 -22.43 16.83 16.70
CA ASP A 61 -23.81 16.64 16.27
C ASP A 61 -24.77 17.66 16.90
N PHE A 62 -24.49 18.08 18.15
CA PHE A 62 -25.25 19.12 18.80
C PHE A 62 -24.96 20.49 18.17
N ALA A 63 -23.69 20.79 17.92
CA ALA A 63 -23.25 22.03 17.30
C ALA A 63 -23.84 22.20 15.89
N LEU A 64 -23.81 21.15 15.06
CA LEU A 64 -24.36 21.15 13.71
C LEU A 64 -25.86 21.42 13.71
N ARG A 65 -26.63 20.66 14.51
CA ARG A 65 -28.09 20.86 14.64
C ARG A 65 -28.44 22.27 15.07
N THR A 66 -27.68 22.83 16.01
CA THR A 66 -27.90 24.19 16.51
C THR A 66 -27.60 25.24 15.45
N CYS A 67 -26.51 25.08 14.69
CA CYS A 67 -26.14 26.00 13.63
C CYS A 67 -27.14 25.98 12.47
N GLU A 68 -27.66 24.80 12.11
CA GLU A 68 -28.68 24.64 11.07
C GLU A 68 -30.01 25.28 11.49
N GLN A 69 -30.44 25.07 12.74
CA GLN A 69 -31.65 25.71 13.28
C GLN A 69 -31.59 27.24 13.23
N HIS A 70 -30.40 27.81 13.46
CA HIS A 70 -30.17 29.26 13.46
C HIS A 70 -29.70 29.81 12.11
N LYS A 71 -29.60 28.98 11.05
CA LYS A 71 -29.12 29.34 9.70
C LYS A 71 -27.75 30.03 9.71
N LEU A 72 -26.81 29.48 10.48
CA LEU A 72 -25.45 30.00 10.60
C LEU A 72 -24.53 29.31 9.61
N ASP A 73 -24.67 29.68 8.34
CA ASP A 73 -24.04 28.93 7.25
C ASP A 73 -22.50 28.91 7.35
N LYS A 74 -21.84 30.01 7.75
CA LYS A 74 -20.36 30.06 7.89
C LYS A 74 -19.85 29.10 8.95
N SER A 75 -20.50 29.09 10.12
CA SER A 75 -20.17 28.17 11.22
C SER A 75 -20.49 26.72 10.84
N THR A 76 -21.56 26.50 10.08
CA THR A 76 -21.95 25.17 9.61
C THR A 76 -20.94 24.59 8.63
N VAL A 77 -20.46 25.38 7.66
CA VAL A 77 -19.37 24.97 6.75
C VAL A 77 -18.13 24.56 7.55
N PHE A 78 -17.70 25.39 8.52
CA PHE A 78 -16.55 25.07 9.37
C PHE A 78 -16.75 23.76 10.16
N LEU A 79 -17.92 23.57 10.77
CA LEU A 79 -18.25 22.34 11.49
C LEU A 79 -18.28 21.11 10.57
N TYR A 80 -18.68 21.24 9.31
CA TYR A 80 -18.58 20.16 8.33
C TYR A 80 -17.13 19.82 8.00
N CYS A 81 -16.24 20.80 7.93
CA CYS A 81 -14.81 20.54 7.78
C CYS A 81 -14.24 19.81 9.00
N VAL A 82 -14.61 20.21 10.22
CA VAL A 82 -14.25 19.49 11.47
C VAL A 82 -14.83 18.06 11.50
N SER A 83 -16.00 17.87 10.89
CA SER A 83 -16.62 16.54 10.71
C SER A 83 -15.99 15.71 9.59
N GLU A 84 -15.00 16.26 8.88
CA GLU A 84 -14.31 15.66 7.73
C GLU A 84 -15.21 15.48 6.48
N MET A 85 -16.37 16.13 6.45
CA MET A 85 -17.35 16.09 5.35
C MET A 85 -17.18 17.29 4.41
N PHE A 86 -16.03 17.38 3.76
CA PHE A 86 -15.70 18.50 2.87
C PHE A 86 -16.58 18.58 1.62
N SER A 87 -17.07 17.43 1.11
CA SER A 87 -17.98 17.43 -0.04
C SER A 87 -19.23 18.24 0.23
N ASP A 88 -19.81 18.06 1.43
CA ASP A 88 -21.04 18.73 1.84
C ASP A 88 -20.77 20.16 2.28
N ALA A 89 -19.60 20.41 2.89
CA ALA A 89 -19.13 21.75 3.25
C ALA A 89 -19.05 22.66 2.01
N VAL A 90 -18.46 22.16 0.93
CA VAL A 90 -18.31 22.88 -0.35
C VAL A 90 -19.66 23.04 -1.05
N ASP A 91 -20.53 22.01 -1.02
CA ASP A 91 -21.87 22.14 -1.60
C ASP A 91 -22.73 23.15 -0.81
N LEU A 92 -22.55 23.25 0.52
CA LEU A 92 -23.21 24.24 1.37
C LEU A 92 -22.65 25.65 1.11
N SER A 93 -21.33 25.80 0.96
CA SER A 93 -20.71 27.10 0.71
C SER A 93 -21.23 27.73 -0.58
N PHE A 94 -21.40 26.93 -1.63
CA PHE A 94 -21.99 27.35 -2.90
C PHE A 94 -23.44 27.80 -2.78
N LYS A 95 -24.26 27.08 -1.98
CA LYS A 95 -25.67 27.39 -1.77
C LYS A 95 -25.87 28.65 -0.93
N ALA A 96 -25.04 28.85 0.09
CA ALA A 96 -25.24 29.90 1.08
C ALA A 96 -24.58 31.24 0.71
N PHE A 97 -23.41 31.22 0.04
CA PHE A 97 -22.57 32.41 -0.08
C PHE A 97 -22.40 32.95 -1.50
N GLY A 98 -22.94 32.30 -2.54
CA GLY A 98 -22.97 32.87 -3.89
C GLY A 98 -21.57 33.13 -4.46
N GLU A 99 -21.09 34.37 -4.37
CA GLU A 99 -19.76 34.83 -4.80
C GLU A 99 -18.67 34.54 -3.73
N ASP A 100 -18.96 34.84 -2.46
CA ASP A 100 -18.09 34.51 -1.31
C ASP A 100 -18.00 32.98 -1.05
N GLY A 101 -18.82 32.18 -1.74
CA GLY A 101 -18.80 30.72 -1.61
C GLY A 101 -17.52 30.09 -2.14
N VAL A 102 -16.92 30.69 -3.18
CA VAL A 102 -15.68 30.18 -3.79
C VAL A 102 -14.50 30.40 -2.87
N THR A 103 -14.40 31.55 -2.21
CA THR A 103 -13.32 31.85 -1.26
C THR A 103 -13.37 30.93 -0.05
N ILE A 104 -14.56 30.74 0.53
CA ILE A 104 -14.75 29.80 1.65
C ILE A 104 -14.45 28.36 1.21
N ALA A 105 -14.82 27.95 0.00
CA ALA A 105 -14.50 26.62 -0.52
C ALA A 105 -12.99 26.41 -0.69
N LYS A 106 -12.26 27.43 -1.17
CA LYS A 106 -10.78 27.41 -1.24
C LYS A 106 -10.17 27.28 0.16
N GLU A 107 -10.64 28.05 1.13
CA GLU A 107 -10.20 27.92 2.53
C GLU A 107 -10.43 26.49 3.04
N CYS A 108 -11.60 25.90 2.79
CA CYS A 108 -11.89 24.52 3.18
C CYS A 108 -10.98 23.49 2.50
N ALA A 109 -10.60 23.73 1.23
CA ALA A 109 -9.70 22.84 0.50
C ALA A 109 -8.26 22.93 1.03
N HIS A 110 -7.79 24.13 1.40
CA HIS A 110 -6.48 24.31 2.01
C HIS A 110 -6.36 23.68 3.41
N MET A 111 -7.45 23.62 4.17
CA MET A 111 -7.49 22.90 5.44
C MET A 111 -7.29 21.38 5.30
N MET A 112 -7.33 20.84 4.07
CA MET A 112 -7.05 19.44 3.79
C MET A 112 -5.60 19.18 3.39
N ASP A 113 -4.85 20.22 3.06
CA ASP A 113 -3.47 20.06 2.65
C ASP A 113 -2.66 19.51 3.83
N PRO A 114 -1.75 18.55 3.58
CA PRO A 114 -0.98 17.95 4.66
C PRO A 114 -0.12 19.03 5.32
N ASP A 115 -0.09 19.03 6.65
CA ASP A 115 0.75 19.95 7.40
C ASP A 115 2.22 19.74 7.00
N GLU A 116 2.98 20.83 6.84
CA GLU A 116 4.39 20.78 6.44
C GLU A 116 5.21 19.84 7.37
N GLU A 117 4.82 19.79 8.64
CA GLU A 117 5.41 18.92 9.67
C GLU A 117 5.14 17.43 9.42
N ASP A 118 3.94 17.06 8.97
CA ASP A 118 3.58 15.67 8.64
C ASP A 118 4.33 15.16 7.40
N VAL A 119 4.51 16.05 6.41
CA VAL A 119 5.30 15.76 5.20
C VAL A 119 6.78 15.55 5.55
N ILE A 120 7.34 16.37 6.45
CA ILE A 120 8.73 16.24 6.92
C ILE A 120 8.92 14.97 7.77
N MET A 121 7.91 14.60 8.56
CA MET A 121 7.93 13.42 9.44
C MET A 121 7.63 12.11 8.69
N GLY A 122 7.31 12.16 7.39
CA GLY A 122 7.01 10.99 6.57
C GLY A 122 5.71 10.28 6.97
N LEU A 123 4.80 10.99 7.64
CA LEU A 123 3.48 10.47 7.99
C LEU A 123 2.60 10.46 6.74
N GLU A 124 1.80 9.41 6.60
CA GLU A 124 0.82 9.35 5.51
C GLU A 124 -0.19 10.49 5.68
N PRO A 125 -0.45 11.30 4.63
CA PRO A 125 -1.38 12.40 4.72
C PRO A 125 -2.76 11.89 5.14
N LYS A 126 -3.38 12.57 6.12
CA LYS A 126 -4.70 12.21 6.67
C LYS A 126 -5.77 12.01 5.59
N PHE A 127 -5.65 12.74 4.47
CA PHE A 127 -6.54 12.63 3.32
C PHE A 127 -5.80 12.14 2.08
N SER A 128 -6.38 11.13 1.41
CA SER A 128 -5.91 10.66 0.11
C SER A 128 -5.89 11.79 -0.93
N VAL A 129 -4.86 11.80 -1.78
CA VAL A 129 -4.70 12.74 -2.90
C VAL A 129 -5.94 12.74 -3.80
N GLU A 130 -6.58 11.59 -4.00
CA GLU A 130 -7.79 11.46 -4.81
C GLU A 130 -9.00 12.20 -4.21
N TYR A 131 -9.11 12.23 -2.88
CA TYR A 131 -10.21 12.91 -2.20
C TYR A 131 -10.03 14.44 -2.30
N ARG A 132 -8.81 14.94 -2.09
CA ARG A 132 -8.47 16.36 -2.32
C ARG A 132 -8.73 16.77 -3.76
N ARG A 133 -8.30 15.96 -4.73
CA ARG A 133 -8.57 16.17 -6.16
C ARG A 133 -10.06 16.26 -6.46
N ARG A 134 -10.90 15.38 -5.91
CA ARG A 134 -12.36 15.44 -6.10
C ARG A 134 -12.98 16.76 -5.62
N ILE A 135 -12.50 17.31 -4.50
CA ILE A 135 -13.03 18.54 -3.93
C ILE A 135 -12.59 19.75 -4.74
N TRP A 136 -11.32 19.84 -5.10
CA TRP A 136 -10.83 20.88 -5.98
C TRP A 136 -11.52 20.84 -7.37
N LEU A 137 -11.86 19.64 -7.89
CA LEU A 137 -12.62 19.50 -9.14
C LEU A 137 -14.04 20.02 -9.00
N LYS A 138 -14.70 19.77 -7.85
CA LYS A 138 -16.00 20.39 -7.56
C LYS A 138 -15.91 21.92 -7.57
N ILE A 139 -14.89 22.49 -6.92
CA ILE A 139 -14.66 23.94 -6.91
C ILE A 139 -14.44 24.47 -8.32
N ALA A 140 -13.58 23.83 -9.11
CA ALA A 140 -13.33 24.20 -10.50
C ALA A 140 -14.61 24.12 -11.36
N SER A 141 -15.40 23.05 -11.23
CA SER A 141 -16.66 22.90 -11.98
C SER A 141 -17.65 24.02 -11.69
N PHE A 142 -17.69 24.50 -10.44
CA PHE A 142 -18.57 25.58 -10.04
C PHE A 142 -18.10 26.94 -10.55
N VAL A 143 -16.79 27.19 -10.52
CA VAL A 143 -16.18 28.42 -11.05
C VAL A 143 -16.45 28.54 -12.55
N ILE A 144 -16.19 27.46 -13.30
CA ILE A 144 -16.42 27.40 -14.76
C ILE A 144 -17.91 27.55 -15.09
N GLY A 145 -18.80 26.94 -14.29
CA GLY A 145 -20.24 27.04 -14.47
C GLY A 145 -20.82 28.44 -14.20
N LYS A 146 -20.12 29.29 -13.45
CA LYS A 146 -20.56 30.66 -13.10
C LYS A 146 -19.90 31.77 -13.92
N GLY A 147 -18.71 31.53 -14.45
CA GLY A 147 -18.01 32.49 -15.29
C GLY A 147 -16.83 31.83 -16.00
N GLU A 148 -16.70 32.09 -17.31
CA GLU A 148 -15.60 31.62 -18.14
C GLU A 148 -14.30 32.43 -17.89
N ASN A 149 -13.97 32.65 -16.63
CA ASN A 149 -12.76 33.38 -16.26
C ASN A 149 -11.58 32.41 -16.24
N ALA A 150 -10.94 32.23 -17.41
CA ALA A 150 -9.72 31.44 -17.56
C ALA A 150 -8.64 31.83 -16.53
N ALA A 151 -8.53 33.12 -16.20
CA ALA A 151 -7.60 33.63 -15.20
C ALA A 151 -7.88 33.12 -13.77
N GLU A 152 -9.14 33.01 -13.35
CA GLU A 152 -9.51 32.47 -12.04
C GLU A 152 -9.24 30.96 -11.97
N CYS A 153 -9.45 30.24 -13.07
CA CYS A 153 -9.11 28.83 -13.18
C CYS A 153 -7.59 28.61 -13.11
N ILE A 154 -6.79 29.47 -13.75
CA ILE A 154 -5.33 29.43 -13.65
C ILE A 154 -4.86 29.76 -12.23
N GLY A 155 -5.53 30.68 -11.54
CA GLY A 155 -5.30 30.94 -10.11
C GLY A 155 -5.59 29.71 -9.25
N LEU A 156 -6.72 29.04 -9.47
CA LEU A 156 -7.09 27.80 -8.78
C LEU A 156 -6.08 26.67 -9.02
N LEU A 157 -5.58 26.51 -10.24
CA LEU A 157 -4.53 25.51 -10.54
C LEU A 157 -3.27 25.75 -9.71
N LYS A 158 -2.83 27.02 -9.62
CA LYS A 158 -1.66 27.40 -8.81
C LYS A 158 -1.90 27.21 -7.31
N GLU A 159 -3.10 27.56 -6.82
CA GLU A 159 -3.48 27.38 -5.42
C GLU A 159 -3.61 25.89 -5.04
N SER A 160 -3.99 25.03 -5.98
CA SER A 160 -4.21 23.60 -5.73
C SER A 160 -2.93 22.76 -5.56
N GLY A 161 -1.73 23.34 -5.77
CA GLY A 161 -0.45 22.67 -5.46
C GLY A 161 -0.27 21.29 -6.10
N ASP A 162 -0.34 21.21 -7.43
CA ASP A 162 -0.22 19.98 -8.25
C ASP A 162 -1.27 18.87 -7.97
N VAL A 163 -2.26 19.12 -7.11
CA VAL A 163 -3.35 18.16 -6.84
C VAL A 163 -4.26 17.99 -8.05
N ILE A 164 -4.42 19.04 -8.87
CA ILE A 164 -5.20 19.03 -10.10
C ILE A 164 -4.33 19.41 -11.29
N SER A 165 -4.44 18.65 -12.36
CA SER A 165 -3.83 18.97 -13.64
C SER A 165 -4.82 19.72 -14.56
N ILE A 166 -4.29 20.49 -15.50
CA ILE A 166 -5.12 21.14 -16.53
C ILE A 166 -5.93 20.12 -17.36
N GLN A 167 -5.40 18.90 -17.52
CA GLN A 167 -6.09 17.81 -18.22
C GLN A 167 -7.42 17.46 -17.56
N ASP A 168 -7.51 17.58 -16.24
CA ASP A 168 -8.71 17.20 -15.49
C ASP A 168 -9.83 18.22 -15.60
N ILE A 169 -9.47 19.50 -15.80
CA ILE A 169 -10.42 20.60 -15.90
C ILE A 169 -10.93 20.76 -17.33
N LEU A 170 -10.14 20.35 -18.33
CA LEU A 170 -10.44 20.47 -19.77
C LEU A 170 -11.84 19.97 -20.18
N PRO A 171 -12.36 18.82 -19.67
CA PRO A 171 -13.68 18.32 -20.05
C PRO A 171 -14.85 19.22 -19.62
N PHE A 172 -14.64 20.13 -18.67
CA PHE A 172 -15.69 20.99 -18.13
C PHE A 172 -15.83 22.31 -18.91
N PHE A 173 -14.91 22.62 -19.83
CA PHE A 173 -14.98 23.84 -20.62
C PHE A 173 -15.91 23.68 -21.83
N PRO A 174 -16.71 24.71 -22.16
CA PRO A 174 -17.50 24.72 -23.39
C PRO A 174 -16.60 24.83 -24.63
N GLU A 175 -17.12 24.43 -25.79
CA GLU A 175 -16.37 24.34 -27.06
C GLU A 175 -15.78 25.68 -27.56
N PHE A 176 -16.21 26.82 -27.01
CA PHE A 176 -15.84 28.16 -27.46
C PHE A 176 -14.83 28.90 -26.56
N THR A 177 -14.25 28.23 -25.55
CA THR A 177 -13.19 28.84 -24.73
C THR A 177 -11.92 29.08 -25.56
N GLU A 178 -11.45 30.34 -25.62
CA GLU A 178 -10.22 30.67 -26.34
C GLU A 178 -8.99 30.02 -25.66
N ILE A 179 -8.36 29.08 -26.36
CA ILE A 179 -7.17 28.33 -25.91
C ILE A 179 -5.95 29.24 -25.60
N LYS A 180 -5.99 30.51 -26.04
CA LYS A 180 -4.87 31.45 -25.88
C LYS A 180 -4.51 31.69 -24.42
N ASP A 181 -5.50 31.73 -23.53
CA ASP A 181 -5.28 32.03 -22.11
C ASP A 181 -4.60 30.90 -21.36
N PHE A 182 -4.66 29.67 -21.89
CA PHE A 182 -4.13 28.47 -21.25
C PHE A 182 -2.77 28.02 -21.80
N LYS A 183 -2.20 28.76 -22.75
CA LYS A 183 -0.95 28.36 -23.42
C LYS A 183 0.19 28.07 -22.45
N ASP A 184 0.38 28.94 -21.46
CA ASP A 184 1.48 28.82 -20.49
C ASP A 184 1.31 27.61 -19.56
N PRO A 185 0.16 27.38 -18.89
CA PRO A 185 -0.05 26.19 -18.08
C PRO A 185 -0.03 24.89 -18.91
N PHE A 186 -0.45 24.92 -20.19
CA PHE A 186 -0.25 23.79 -21.09
C PHE A 186 1.23 23.49 -21.35
N CYS A 187 2.04 24.52 -21.63
CA CYS A 187 3.46 24.35 -21.85
C CYS A 187 4.19 23.81 -20.61
N GLU A 188 3.77 24.20 -19.41
CA GLU A 188 4.31 23.69 -18.15
C GLU A 188 3.95 22.21 -17.94
N CYS A 189 2.67 21.86 -18.05
CA CYS A 189 2.19 20.49 -17.92
C CYS A 189 2.83 19.53 -18.96
N LEU A 190 2.97 19.97 -20.22
CA LEU A 190 3.62 19.18 -21.26
C LEU A 190 5.11 18.96 -20.98
N LYS A 191 5.81 19.96 -20.43
CA LYS A 191 7.21 19.81 -20.03
C LYS A 191 7.36 18.82 -18.88
N GLU A 192 6.49 18.90 -17.88
CA GLU A 192 6.50 17.98 -16.73
C GLU A 192 6.26 16.53 -17.18
N HIS A 193 5.27 16.29 -18.04
CA HIS A 193 5.06 14.96 -18.63
C HIS A 193 6.25 14.49 -19.46
N SER A 194 6.89 15.37 -20.25
CA SER A 194 8.10 15.02 -20.99
C SER A 194 9.23 14.58 -20.07
N VAL A 195 9.42 15.24 -18.92
CA VAL A 195 10.43 14.88 -17.93
C VAL A 195 10.06 13.53 -17.28
N LYS A 196 8.82 13.36 -16.80
CA LYS A 196 8.34 12.09 -16.22
C LYS A 196 8.50 10.92 -17.18
N ILE A 197 8.22 11.11 -18.47
CA ILE A 197 8.42 10.08 -19.50
C ILE A 197 9.91 9.75 -19.65
N GLN A 198 10.79 10.75 -19.65
CA GLN A 198 12.24 10.52 -19.72
C GLN A 198 12.77 9.78 -18.49
N GLU A 199 12.32 10.15 -17.29
CA GLU A 199 12.67 9.46 -16.04
C GLU A 199 12.21 8.01 -16.05
N LEU A 200 10.96 7.74 -16.44
CA LEU A 200 10.44 6.38 -16.54
C LEU A 200 11.19 5.56 -17.60
N GLN A 201 11.52 6.16 -18.74
CA GLN A 201 12.34 5.52 -19.77
C GLN A 201 13.74 5.21 -19.26
N GLN A 202 14.34 6.10 -18.47
CA GLN A 202 15.65 5.89 -17.87
C GLN A 202 15.59 4.77 -16.82
N ALA A 203 14.60 4.80 -15.93
CA ALA A 203 14.38 3.74 -14.95
C ALA A 203 14.15 2.38 -15.62
N MET A 204 13.41 2.34 -16.74
CA MET A 204 13.22 1.14 -17.54
C MET A 204 14.55 0.65 -18.15
N LYS A 205 15.36 1.54 -18.71
CA LYS A 205 16.70 1.20 -19.24
C LYS A 205 17.60 0.64 -18.15
N ASP A 206 17.67 1.30 -17.00
CA ASP A 206 18.52 0.88 -15.89
C ASP A 206 18.07 -0.48 -15.35
N ALA A 207 16.77 -0.70 -15.17
CA ALA A 207 16.21 -1.99 -14.80
C ALA A 207 16.54 -3.09 -15.84
N THR A 208 16.48 -2.78 -17.14
CA THR A 208 16.85 -3.73 -18.19
C THR A 208 18.35 -4.07 -18.20
N LEU A 209 19.22 -3.09 -17.94
CA LEU A 209 20.67 -3.31 -17.83
C LEU A 209 21.00 -4.19 -16.62
N ILE A 210 20.39 -3.91 -15.46
CA ILE A 210 20.53 -4.72 -14.26
C ILE A 210 20.03 -6.15 -14.52
N ALA A 211 18.88 -6.30 -15.17
CA ALA A 211 18.35 -7.62 -15.53
C ALA A 211 19.28 -8.38 -16.49
N GLN A 212 19.89 -7.70 -17.47
CA GLN A 212 20.89 -8.32 -18.36
C GLN A 212 22.15 -8.75 -17.61
N GLU A 213 22.67 -7.91 -16.71
CA GLU A 213 23.84 -8.26 -15.90
C GLU A 213 23.56 -9.45 -14.99
N ILE A 214 22.37 -9.50 -14.37
CA ILE A 214 21.92 -10.65 -13.58
C ILE A 214 21.85 -11.90 -14.46
N ARG A 215 21.25 -11.82 -15.66
CA ARG A 215 21.18 -12.96 -16.59
C ARG A 215 22.55 -13.47 -16.99
N GLU A 216 23.51 -12.58 -17.29
CA GLU A 216 24.89 -12.97 -17.61
C GLU A 216 25.58 -13.63 -16.42
N LYS A 217 25.45 -13.06 -15.21
CA LYS A 217 26.02 -13.66 -14.00
C LYS A 217 25.42 -15.04 -13.73
N THR A 218 24.10 -15.18 -13.85
CA THR A 218 23.40 -16.46 -13.71
C THR A 218 23.87 -17.47 -14.77
N GLN A 219 24.07 -17.06 -16.02
CA GLN A 219 24.58 -17.95 -17.07
C GLN A 219 26.04 -18.36 -16.83
N ARG A 220 26.90 -17.45 -16.37
CA ARG A 220 28.29 -17.76 -15.99
C ARG A 220 28.33 -18.74 -14.83
N LEU A 221 27.46 -18.59 -13.83
CA LEU A 221 27.31 -19.54 -12.74
C LEU A 221 26.79 -20.89 -13.25
N ARG A 222 25.78 -20.91 -14.13
CA ARG A 222 25.24 -22.13 -14.73
C ARG A 222 26.30 -22.91 -15.53
N ASN A 223 27.19 -22.21 -16.24
CA ASN A 223 28.28 -22.84 -17.00
C ASN A 223 29.41 -23.37 -16.08
N ARG A 224 29.53 -22.85 -14.84
CA ARG A 224 30.47 -23.38 -13.84
C ARG A 224 29.94 -24.60 -13.10
N TYR A 225 28.63 -24.76 -12.98
CA TYR A 225 28.00 -25.84 -12.21
C TYR A 225 26.87 -26.49 -13.04
N PRO A 226 27.16 -27.57 -13.79
CA PRO A 226 26.12 -28.29 -14.51
C PRO A 226 25.16 -28.99 -13.54
N VAL A 227 23.89 -28.60 -13.61
CA VAL A 227 22.79 -29.19 -12.82
C VAL A 227 22.66 -30.68 -13.15
N LEU A 228 22.78 -31.56 -12.14
CA LEU A 228 22.37 -32.96 -12.27
C LEU A 228 21.07 -33.17 -11.50
N CYS A 229 20.02 -33.60 -12.18
CA CYS A 229 18.87 -34.19 -11.51
C CYS A 229 19.22 -35.65 -11.21
N VAL A 230 19.55 -35.95 -9.95
CA VAL A 230 19.73 -37.35 -9.51
C VAL A 230 18.36 -37.84 -9.04
N GLN A 231 17.74 -38.72 -9.82
CA GLN A 231 16.61 -39.51 -9.35
C GLN A 231 17.15 -40.58 -8.40
N LEU A 232 17.11 -40.30 -7.11
CA LEU A 232 17.34 -41.33 -6.10
C LEU A 232 16.02 -42.08 -5.87
N PRO A 233 15.96 -43.40 -6.09
CA PRO A 233 14.85 -44.20 -5.61
C PRO A 233 14.97 -44.27 -4.09
N VAL A 234 14.21 -43.44 -3.38
CA VAL A 234 14.10 -43.53 -1.93
C VAL A 234 13.32 -44.81 -1.63
N SER A 235 14.01 -45.87 -1.23
CA SER A 235 13.36 -47.07 -0.73
C SER A 235 12.98 -46.89 0.73
N SER A 236 11.66 -46.96 0.96
CA SER A 236 10.98 -47.41 2.17
C SER A 236 11.23 -46.62 3.46
N PHE A 237 10.44 -45.56 3.64
CA PHE A 237 9.73 -45.38 4.91
C PHE A 237 8.30 -45.86 4.70
N THR A 238 7.82 -46.74 5.57
CA THR A 238 6.43 -47.20 5.61
C THR A 238 5.50 -46.00 5.78
N ALA A 239 4.89 -45.57 4.68
CA ALA A 239 3.75 -44.68 4.71
C ALA A 239 2.52 -45.52 5.09
N ASP A 240 2.10 -45.41 6.34
CA ASP A 240 0.68 -45.54 6.64
C ASP A 240 -0.03 -44.41 5.89
N GLN A 241 -0.80 -44.84 4.88
CA GLN A 241 -1.90 -44.15 4.19
C GLN A 241 -1.61 -42.75 3.59
N ASN A 242 -1.68 -42.76 2.25
CA ASN A 242 -1.93 -41.66 1.33
C ASN A 242 -0.73 -40.85 0.84
N GLY A 243 -0.32 -41.16 -0.40
CA GLY A 243 0.45 -40.28 -1.27
C GLY A 243 1.95 -40.47 -1.18
N ILE A 244 2.49 -41.48 -1.89
CA ILE A 244 3.92 -41.57 -2.17
C ILE A 244 4.25 -40.45 -3.17
N SER A 245 4.59 -39.27 -2.67
CA SER A 245 5.30 -38.28 -3.46
C SER A 245 6.76 -38.70 -3.48
N SER A 246 7.23 -39.19 -4.64
CA SER A 246 8.67 -39.34 -4.90
C SER A 246 9.30 -37.94 -4.79
N SER A 247 9.91 -37.62 -3.66
CA SER A 247 10.64 -36.36 -3.49
C SER A 247 11.93 -36.45 -4.31
N VAL A 248 11.89 -35.96 -5.55
CA VAL A 248 13.09 -35.77 -6.38
C VAL A 248 13.85 -34.58 -5.80
N THR A 249 14.89 -34.84 -5.03
CA THR A 249 15.77 -33.78 -4.52
C THR A 249 16.79 -33.42 -5.59
N VAL A 250 16.59 -32.29 -6.27
CA VAL A 250 17.51 -31.80 -7.31
C VAL A 250 18.66 -31.05 -6.63
N VAL A 251 19.82 -31.70 -6.52
CA VAL A 251 21.03 -31.07 -5.96
C VAL A 251 21.92 -30.56 -7.10
N LYS A 252 22.17 -29.25 -7.15
CA LYS A 252 23.19 -28.68 -8.03
C LYS A 252 24.58 -28.93 -7.42
N ALA A 253 25.41 -29.72 -8.08
CA ALA A 253 26.75 -30.08 -7.63
C ALA A 253 27.79 -29.89 -8.76
N GLY A 254 29.00 -29.44 -8.42
CA GLY A 254 30.14 -29.42 -9.35
C GLY A 254 30.55 -30.84 -9.78
N ASP A 255 31.29 -30.98 -10.88
CA ASP A 255 31.62 -32.29 -11.46
C ASP A 255 32.35 -33.25 -10.49
N GLU A 256 33.17 -32.70 -9.60
CA GLU A 256 33.89 -33.46 -8.56
C GLU A 256 32.95 -33.95 -7.44
N LEU A 257 32.04 -33.08 -6.97
CA LEU A 257 31.02 -33.41 -5.97
C LEU A 257 29.99 -34.40 -6.54
N ARG A 258 29.74 -34.35 -7.86
CA ARG A 258 28.90 -35.29 -8.59
C ARG A 258 29.52 -36.69 -8.63
N ALA A 259 30.81 -36.79 -8.94
CA ALA A 259 31.52 -38.07 -8.94
C ALA A 259 31.49 -38.70 -7.53
N HIS A 260 31.72 -37.88 -6.50
CA HIS A 260 31.70 -38.31 -5.10
C HIS A 260 30.31 -38.77 -4.64
N LEU A 261 29.23 -38.02 -4.94
CA LEU A 261 27.86 -38.43 -4.61
C LEU A 261 27.44 -39.71 -5.33
N LYS A 262 27.89 -39.91 -6.58
CA LYS A 262 27.61 -41.14 -7.32
C LYS A 262 28.31 -42.35 -6.69
N GLU A 263 29.56 -42.19 -6.29
CA GLU A 263 30.33 -43.22 -5.58
C GLU A 263 29.68 -43.58 -4.23
N LEU A 264 29.25 -42.58 -3.45
CA LEU A 264 28.52 -42.78 -2.19
C LEU A 264 27.17 -43.48 -2.42
N ALA A 265 26.41 -43.11 -3.45
CA ALA A 265 25.14 -43.77 -3.77
C ALA A 265 25.33 -45.23 -4.27
N ASP A 266 26.38 -45.50 -5.03
CA ASP A 266 26.69 -46.86 -5.51
C ASP A 266 27.18 -47.75 -4.34
N THR A 267 27.94 -47.18 -3.40
CA THR A 267 28.34 -47.89 -2.17
C THR A 267 27.17 -48.15 -1.23
N GLU A 268 26.25 -47.19 -1.08
CA GLU A 268 25.01 -47.35 -0.32
C GLU A 268 24.13 -48.48 -0.89
N LYS A 269 23.89 -48.49 -2.22
CA LYS A 269 23.14 -49.56 -2.89
C LYS A 269 23.78 -50.94 -2.70
N ARG A 270 25.12 -51.00 -2.75
CA ARG A 270 25.86 -52.23 -2.53
C ARG A 270 25.69 -52.73 -1.08
N LEU A 271 25.79 -51.83 -0.10
CA LEU A 271 25.60 -52.17 1.31
C LEU A 271 24.16 -52.57 1.62
N TYR A 272 23.18 -51.89 1.05
CA TYR A 272 21.77 -52.23 1.17
C TYR A 272 21.47 -53.62 0.61
N SER A 273 22.03 -53.96 -0.56
CA SER A 273 21.90 -55.29 -1.15
C SER A 273 22.53 -56.39 -0.27
N GLN A 274 23.66 -56.07 0.39
CA GLN A 274 24.30 -56.98 1.35
C GLN A 274 23.47 -57.17 2.63
N LEU A 275 22.82 -56.11 3.12
CA LEU A 275 21.91 -56.18 4.26
C LEU A 275 20.65 -57.00 3.94
N GLN A 276 20.02 -56.78 2.77
CA GLN A 276 18.88 -57.58 2.32
C GLN A 276 19.22 -59.07 2.14
N ALA A 277 20.43 -59.37 1.67
CA ALA A 277 20.90 -60.75 1.55
C ALA A 277 21.15 -61.40 2.92
N ALA A 278 21.62 -60.62 3.90
CA ALA A 278 21.87 -61.09 5.26
C ALA A 278 20.57 -61.35 6.06
N ASP A 279 19.52 -60.55 5.85
CA ASP A 279 18.20 -60.75 6.51
C ASP A 279 17.49 -62.05 6.07
N ARG A 280 17.90 -62.65 4.94
CA ARG A 280 17.38 -63.95 4.48
C ARG A 280 18.05 -65.14 5.19
N VAL A 281 19.05 -64.91 6.05
CA VAL A 281 19.82 -65.93 6.77
C VAL A 281 19.53 -65.82 8.28
N PRO A 282 19.33 -66.93 9.03
CA PRO A 282 19.01 -66.86 10.45
C PRO A 282 20.12 -66.21 11.30
N THR A 283 19.70 -65.30 12.18
CA THR A 283 20.45 -64.23 12.86
C THR A 283 21.58 -64.69 13.80
N ALA A 284 21.73 -65.99 14.07
CA ALA A 284 22.65 -66.51 15.08
C ALA A 284 24.13 -66.65 14.60
N ALA A 285 24.41 -66.46 13.30
CA ALA A 285 25.75 -66.69 12.74
C ALA A 285 26.50 -65.42 12.28
N ASP A 286 25.84 -64.26 12.21
CA ASP A 286 26.40 -63.09 11.51
C ASP A 286 26.92 -62.01 12.47
N ARG A 287 28.14 -62.23 12.99
CA ARG A 287 28.82 -61.29 13.89
C ARG A 287 29.15 -59.93 13.24
N PHE A 288 28.99 -59.81 11.94
CA PHE A 288 29.31 -58.60 11.17
C PHE A 288 28.07 -57.85 10.68
N ALA A 289 26.86 -58.31 11.05
CA ALA A 289 25.61 -57.62 10.69
C ALA A 289 25.56 -56.20 11.25
N ASP A 290 25.95 -56.01 12.52
CA ASP A 290 25.94 -54.70 13.18
C ASP A 290 26.98 -53.75 12.58
N GLU A 291 28.14 -54.26 12.18
CA GLU A 291 29.17 -53.45 11.52
C GLU A 291 28.72 -52.98 10.11
N ARG A 292 28.01 -53.84 9.36
CA ARG A 292 27.46 -53.47 8.05
C ARG A 292 26.33 -52.44 8.18
N LYS A 293 25.48 -52.56 9.20
CA LYS A 293 24.44 -51.57 9.52
C LYS A 293 25.06 -50.21 9.87
N LEU A 294 26.08 -50.20 10.72
CA LEU A 294 26.79 -48.97 11.10
C LEU A 294 27.46 -48.28 9.89
N ARG A 295 28.05 -49.06 8.97
CA ARG A 295 28.64 -48.52 7.73
C ARG A 295 27.59 -47.96 6.79
N PHE A 296 26.43 -48.61 6.69
CA PHE A 296 25.30 -48.10 5.92
C PHE A 296 24.79 -46.78 6.50
N GLU A 297 24.52 -46.73 7.81
CA GLU A 297 24.08 -45.50 8.49
C GLU A 297 25.08 -44.36 8.33
N LYS A 298 26.39 -44.64 8.40
CA LYS A 298 27.42 -43.62 8.19
C LYS A 298 27.36 -43.03 6.78
N ILE A 299 27.26 -43.86 5.75
CA ILE A 299 27.17 -43.39 4.35
C ILE A 299 25.86 -42.66 4.09
N SER A 300 24.73 -43.14 4.63
CA SER A 300 23.45 -42.43 4.52
C SER A 300 23.48 -41.09 5.25
N CYS A 301 24.17 -40.96 6.39
CA CYS A 301 24.39 -39.69 7.07
C CYS A 301 25.25 -38.73 6.25
N GLU A 302 26.34 -39.21 5.65
CA GLU A 302 27.19 -38.39 4.76
C GLU A 302 26.39 -37.88 3.54
N ILE A 303 25.55 -38.73 2.93
CA ILE A 303 24.65 -38.33 1.84
C ILE A 303 23.64 -37.28 2.33
N ASN A 304 23.00 -37.50 3.48
CA ASN A 304 22.02 -36.58 4.05
C ASN A 304 22.63 -35.24 4.47
N GLU A 305 23.88 -35.21 4.93
CA GLU A 305 24.60 -33.97 5.26
C GLU A 305 24.90 -33.14 3.99
N ILE A 306 25.30 -33.81 2.91
CA ILE A 306 25.51 -33.15 1.62
C ILE A 306 24.18 -32.60 1.07
N ILE A 307 23.11 -33.38 1.12
CA ILE A 307 21.77 -32.96 0.66
C ILE A 307 21.19 -31.86 1.57
N GLY A 308 21.40 -31.96 2.88
CA GLY A 308 20.89 -31.03 3.88
C GLY A 308 21.60 -29.68 3.91
N SER A 309 22.73 -29.53 3.21
CA SER A 309 23.49 -28.29 3.13
C SER A 309 22.74 -27.14 2.44
N GLN A 310 21.69 -27.42 1.67
CA GLN A 310 20.85 -26.40 1.04
C GLN A 310 19.34 -26.70 1.23
N CYS A 311 18.61 -25.70 1.73
CA CYS A 311 17.17 -25.74 1.92
C CYS A 311 16.43 -25.70 0.56
N PRO A 312 15.62 -26.70 0.20
CA PRO A 312 14.86 -26.70 -1.07
C PRO A 312 13.77 -25.63 -1.15
N LEU A 313 13.33 -25.11 0.00
CA LEU A 313 12.22 -24.15 0.10
C LEU A 313 12.68 -22.69 0.28
N CYS A 314 13.87 -22.50 0.83
CA CYS A 314 14.36 -21.20 1.32
C CYS A 314 15.83 -20.94 0.96
N GLY A 315 16.50 -21.90 0.34
CA GLY A 315 17.86 -21.77 -0.14
C GLY A 315 17.90 -21.16 -1.54
N ILE A 316 19.11 -20.94 -2.02
CA ILE A 316 19.40 -20.36 -3.34
C ILE A 316 18.68 -21.14 -4.46
N HIS A 317 18.47 -22.45 -4.27
CA HIS A 317 17.72 -23.30 -5.20
C HIS A 317 16.25 -22.89 -5.37
N ALA A 318 15.57 -22.52 -4.28
CA ALA A 318 14.16 -22.12 -4.32
C ALA A 318 13.99 -20.82 -5.13
N ILE A 319 14.90 -19.86 -4.91
CA ILE A 319 14.91 -18.57 -5.60
C ILE A 319 15.12 -18.76 -7.11
N GLU A 320 15.97 -19.71 -7.51
CA GLU A 320 16.23 -20.03 -8.92
C GLU A 320 15.10 -20.80 -9.63
N LEU A 321 14.16 -21.39 -8.89
CA LEU A 321 13.00 -22.12 -9.42
C LEU A 321 11.77 -21.25 -9.61
N ILE A 322 11.70 -20.08 -8.97
CA ILE A 322 10.56 -19.14 -9.10
C ILE A 322 10.32 -18.75 -10.56
N ASP A 323 11.40 -18.57 -11.33
CA ASP A 323 11.32 -18.08 -12.72
C ASP A 323 11.27 -19.21 -13.77
N LYS A 324 11.20 -20.48 -13.34
CA LYS A 324 11.10 -21.61 -14.28
C LYS A 324 9.66 -22.11 -14.34
N PRO A 325 9.11 -22.30 -15.56
CA PRO A 325 7.80 -22.92 -15.69
C PRO A 325 7.84 -24.32 -15.08
N PHE A 326 6.80 -24.66 -14.32
CA PHE A 326 6.67 -25.97 -13.65
C PHE A 326 6.65 -27.14 -14.65
N PHE A 327 6.26 -26.86 -15.89
CA PHE A 327 6.23 -27.78 -17.00
C PHE A 327 7.19 -27.32 -18.10
N THR A 328 7.86 -28.26 -18.76
CA THR A 328 8.41 -28.00 -20.10
C THR A 328 7.25 -27.83 -21.10
N GLU A 329 7.45 -27.11 -22.21
CA GLU A 329 6.38 -26.90 -23.22
C GLU A 329 5.69 -28.23 -23.62
N GLU A 330 6.47 -29.30 -23.81
CA GLU A 330 5.97 -30.65 -24.10
C GLU A 330 5.11 -31.26 -22.98
N GLN A 331 5.41 -30.96 -21.71
CA GLN A 331 4.64 -31.46 -20.56
C GLN A 331 3.38 -30.63 -20.33
N TYR A 332 3.44 -29.33 -20.63
CA TYR A 332 2.31 -28.43 -20.56
C TYR A 332 1.27 -28.78 -21.64
N GLU A 333 1.72 -29.07 -22.86
CA GLU A 333 0.85 -29.53 -23.95
C GLU A 333 0.18 -30.86 -23.61
N ALA A 334 0.92 -31.83 -23.07
CA ALA A 334 0.37 -33.11 -22.64
C ALA A 334 -0.65 -32.99 -21.48
N ASP A 335 -0.41 -32.08 -20.52
CA ASP A 335 -1.36 -31.80 -19.44
C ASP A 335 -2.59 -31.07 -19.98
N HIS A 336 -2.43 -30.05 -20.83
CA HIS A 336 -3.53 -29.34 -21.48
C HIS A 336 -4.45 -30.29 -22.28
N GLU A 337 -3.88 -31.20 -23.07
CA GLU A 337 -4.63 -32.22 -23.81
C GLU A 337 -5.40 -33.18 -22.89
N SER A 338 -4.91 -33.42 -21.66
CA SER A 338 -5.60 -34.30 -20.71
C SER A 338 -6.83 -33.65 -20.03
N TRP A 339 -6.98 -32.32 -20.15
CA TRP A 339 -8.08 -31.54 -19.58
C TRP A 339 -9.15 -31.19 -20.63
N GLU A 340 -8.88 -31.41 -21.92
CA GLU A 340 -9.89 -31.33 -22.97
C GLU A 340 -10.77 -32.60 -22.95
N ILE A 341 -11.89 -32.52 -22.22
CA ILE A 341 -12.99 -33.51 -22.21
C ILE A 341 -13.90 -33.30 -23.40
#